data_AF-A0A0K8RP45-F1
#
_entry.id   AF-A0A0K8RP45-F1
#
_cell.length_a   1.000
_cell.length_b   1.000
_cell.length_c   1.000
_cell.angle_alpha   90.00
_cell.angle_beta   90.00
_cell.angle_gamma   90.00
#
_symmetry.space_group_name_H-M   'P 1'
#
loop_
_entity.id
_entity.type
_entity.pdbx_description
1 polymer ?
#
loop_
_entity_poly.entity_id
_entity_poly.type
_entity_poly.pdbx_seq_one_letter_code
_entity_poly.pdbx_strand_id
1 'polypeptide(L)'
;LEIFLNDVELYLQKSQCPKIQLFLTGVTETTKEEEFIFEKTDMEGIRTTLDPTFTLGMFEEWVQTKDNLKNDSIIFLLTSLRFDDPVGNGISKNGYSYFNGACSLGVGLAYDLGTRFEGVIHVAQQIAHMLGAPWDTTNDCPESNRTLMAAPGTPHSLSNCTEQALRMTYNEHVHKDVCWNKVPSIGSSSNRSLPAQYFETENYCATRHKNAVYQCPAGHPYHTKNTTPCWMGCCFNNTTNAPGLRYEVPDGTPCESEKNVHCLGVGSTVTKEDRD
;
A
#
# COMPACT_ATOMS: atom_id res chain seq x y z
N LEU A 1 9.91 6.51 1.01
CA LEU A 1 8.74 6.82 0.15
C LEU A 1 8.90 6.28 -1.27
N GLU A 2 10.05 6.40 -1.95
CA GLU A 2 10.23 5.79 -3.27
C GLU A 2 10.04 4.25 -3.26
N ILE A 3 10.67 3.55 -2.31
CA ILE A 3 10.48 2.10 -2.12
C ILE A 3 9.00 1.76 -1.87
N PHE A 4 8.31 2.59 -1.09
CA PHE A 4 6.89 2.43 -0.81
C PHE A 4 6.05 2.58 -2.10
N LEU A 5 6.33 3.60 -2.91
CA LEU A 5 5.60 3.83 -4.16
C LEU A 5 5.86 2.72 -5.19
N ASN A 6 7.10 2.23 -5.29
CA ASN A 6 7.42 1.08 -6.14
C ASN A 6 6.62 -0.17 -5.74
N ASP A 7 6.46 -0.39 -4.44
CA ASP A 7 5.69 -1.50 -3.91
C ASP A 7 4.19 -1.33 -4.23
N VAL A 8 3.63 -0.13 -4.04
CA VAL A 8 2.26 0.21 -4.45
C VAL A 8 2.04 -0.07 -5.93
N GLU A 9 2.96 0.38 -6.79
CA GLU A 9 2.87 0.17 -8.24
C GLU A 9 2.84 -1.32 -8.58
N LEU A 10 3.62 -2.15 -7.89
CA LEU A 10 3.67 -3.59 -8.13
C LEU A 10 2.31 -4.28 -7.88
N TYR A 11 1.48 -3.80 -6.94
CA TYR A 11 0.11 -4.31 -6.77
C TYR A 11 -0.82 -3.93 -7.93
N LEU A 12 -0.52 -2.85 -8.65
CA LEU A 12 -1.30 -2.36 -9.80
C LEU A 12 -0.79 -2.93 -11.15
N GLN A 13 0.50 -3.30 -11.22
CA GLN A 13 1.16 -3.82 -12.44
C GLN A 13 0.61 -5.15 -12.96
N LYS A 14 -0.14 -5.88 -12.14
CA LYS A 14 -0.82 -7.10 -12.59
C LYS A 14 -1.88 -6.84 -13.66
N SER A 15 -2.27 -5.58 -13.88
CA SER A 15 -3.06 -5.18 -15.05
C SER A 15 -2.20 -5.24 -16.32
N GLN A 16 -2.47 -6.22 -17.19
CA GLN A 16 -1.81 -6.30 -18.51
C GLN A 16 -2.21 -5.13 -19.44
N CYS A 17 -3.35 -4.47 -19.20
CA CYS A 17 -3.86 -3.37 -20.02
C CYS A 17 -4.93 -2.57 -19.27
N PRO A 18 -4.65 -1.34 -18.79
CA PRO A 18 -3.43 -0.54 -19.01
C PRO A 18 -2.27 -0.92 -18.07
N LYS A 19 -1.03 -0.66 -18.50
CA LYS A 19 0.15 -0.67 -17.62
C LYS A 19 0.15 0.63 -16.81
N ILE A 20 0.03 0.52 -15.50
CA ILE A 20 0.02 1.67 -14.57
C ILE A 20 1.45 1.90 -14.09
N GLN A 21 1.91 3.15 -14.18
CA GLN A 21 3.19 3.59 -13.67
C GLN A 21 2.98 4.78 -12.73
N LEU A 22 3.61 4.72 -11.56
CA LEU A 22 3.52 5.76 -10.54
C LEU A 22 4.84 6.52 -10.45
N PHE A 23 4.75 7.83 -10.33
CA PHE A 23 5.90 8.72 -10.20
C PHE A 23 5.72 9.59 -8.96
N LEU A 24 6.72 9.61 -8.08
CA LEU A 24 6.74 10.50 -6.93
C LEU A 24 7.16 11.89 -7.41
N THR A 25 6.23 12.83 -7.44
CA THR A 25 6.47 14.21 -7.89
C THR A 25 6.88 15.15 -6.76
N GLY A 26 6.46 14.86 -5.53
CA GLY A 26 6.79 15.66 -4.36
C GLY A 26 6.43 14.95 -3.05
N VAL A 27 7.01 15.47 -1.96
CA VAL A 27 6.71 15.06 -0.59
C VAL A 27 6.58 16.32 0.25
N THR A 28 5.51 16.42 1.03
CA THR A 28 5.29 17.52 1.96
C THR A 28 5.01 16.93 3.33
N GLU A 29 5.80 17.31 4.33
CA GLU A 29 5.52 17.02 5.73
C GLU A 29 4.61 18.12 6.29
N THR A 30 3.52 17.74 6.94
CA THR A 30 2.61 18.70 7.59
C THR A 30 3.25 19.28 8.85
N THR A 31 2.98 20.54 9.14
CA THR A 31 3.32 21.12 10.45
C THR A 31 2.24 20.77 11.49
N LYS A 32 2.56 20.93 12.78
CA LYS A 32 1.58 20.73 13.86
C LYS A 32 0.38 21.67 13.73
N GLU A 33 0.63 22.88 13.25
CA GLU A 33 -0.40 23.89 13.04
C GLU A 33 -1.34 23.50 11.90
N GLU A 34 -0.79 22.97 10.81
CA GLU A 34 -1.57 22.45 9.69
C GLU A 34 -2.40 21.24 10.11
N GLU A 35 -1.88 20.38 10.97
CA GLU A 35 -2.61 19.22 11.47
C GLU A 35 -3.84 19.56 12.32
N PHE A 36 -3.99 20.80 12.82
CA PHE A 36 -5.19 21.21 13.56
C PHE A 36 -6.43 21.31 12.68
N ILE A 37 -6.26 21.39 11.35
CA ILE A 37 -7.40 21.36 10.44
C ILE A 37 -8.08 19.99 10.47
N PHE A 38 -7.35 18.92 10.79
CA PHE A 38 -7.91 17.57 10.83
C PHE A 38 -8.58 17.35 12.18
N GLU A 39 -9.90 17.16 12.15
CA GLU A 39 -10.66 16.79 13.32
C GLU A 39 -10.22 15.42 13.85
N LYS A 40 -9.75 15.44 15.10
CA LYS A 40 -9.23 14.28 15.82
C LYS A 40 -10.18 13.95 16.95
N THR A 41 -10.61 12.70 17.04
CA THR A 41 -11.41 12.21 18.16
C THR A 41 -10.50 11.48 19.15
N ASP A 42 -10.39 12.05 20.35
CA ASP A 42 -9.69 11.44 21.48
C ASP A 42 -10.64 10.57 22.28
N MET A 43 -10.42 9.26 22.28
CA MET A 43 -11.11 8.34 23.17
C MET A 43 -10.26 8.07 24.41
N GLU A 44 -10.77 8.47 25.58
CA GLU A 44 -10.10 8.32 26.87
C GLU A 44 -9.65 6.87 27.11
N GLY A 45 -8.34 6.69 27.37
CA GLY A 45 -7.75 5.37 27.62
C GLY A 45 -7.58 4.47 26.39
N ILE A 46 -7.95 4.92 25.18
CA ILE A 46 -7.84 4.15 23.94
C ILE A 46 -6.74 4.76 23.05
N ARG A 47 -7.13 5.52 22.02
CA ARG A 47 -6.28 6.09 20.97
C ARG A 47 -7.01 7.26 20.31
N THR A 48 -6.24 8.23 19.83
CA THR A 48 -6.74 9.27 18.92
C THR A 48 -7.03 8.67 17.56
N THR A 49 -8.17 9.07 16.97
CA THR A 49 -8.65 8.60 15.67
C THR A 49 -9.06 9.77 14.79
N LEU A 50 -9.16 9.51 13.49
CA LEU A 50 -9.64 10.45 12.47
C LEU A 50 -10.97 9.94 11.92
N ASP A 51 -11.96 10.82 11.78
CA ASP A 51 -13.13 10.51 10.95
C ASP A 51 -12.70 10.59 9.48
N PRO A 52 -12.77 9.49 8.71
CA PRO A 52 -12.24 9.46 7.36
C PRO A 52 -13.02 10.34 6.39
N THR A 53 -14.34 10.49 6.57
CA THR A 53 -15.19 11.27 5.67
C THR A 53 -14.88 12.76 5.82
N PHE A 54 -14.85 13.24 7.07
CA PHE A 54 -14.48 14.63 7.33
C PHE A 54 -13.01 14.89 6.98
N THR A 55 -12.10 13.99 7.36
CA THR A 55 -10.66 14.15 7.07
C THR A 55 -10.40 14.24 5.58
N LEU A 56 -11.08 13.45 4.74
CA LEU A 56 -10.87 13.47 3.30
C LEU A 56 -11.27 14.83 2.70
N GLY A 57 -12.41 15.39 3.12
CA GLY A 57 -12.84 16.72 2.68
C GLY A 57 -11.92 17.85 3.16
N MET A 58 -11.50 17.82 4.42
CA MET A 58 -10.56 18.82 4.95
C MET A 58 -9.17 18.71 4.30
N PHE A 59 -8.75 17.50 3.96
CA PHE A 59 -7.51 17.28 3.23
C PHE A 59 -7.59 17.80 1.80
N GLU A 60 -8.73 17.61 1.12
CA GLU A 60 -8.98 18.21 -0.19
C GLU A 60 -8.85 19.74 -0.14
N GLU A 61 -9.53 20.39 0.81
CA GLU A 61 -9.44 21.84 1.00
C GLU A 61 -8.00 22.30 1.28
N TRP A 62 -7.27 21.56 2.12
CA TRP A 62 -5.87 21.86 2.41
C TRP A 62 -5.00 21.77 1.15
N VAL A 63 -5.14 20.71 0.36
CA VAL A 63 -4.41 20.54 -0.91
C VAL A 63 -4.66 21.72 -1.85
N GLN A 64 -5.90 22.22 -1.93
CA GLN A 64 -6.24 23.38 -2.76
C GLN A 64 -5.53 24.67 -2.33
N THR A 65 -5.08 24.77 -1.07
CA THR A 65 -4.25 25.90 -0.60
C THR A 65 -2.78 25.79 -1.01
N LYS A 66 -2.33 24.63 -1.50
CA LYS A 66 -0.92 24.33 -1.79
C LYS A 66 -0.65 24.34 -3.29
N ASP A 67 -0.11 25.45 -3.79
CA ASP A 67 0.18 25.62 -5.22
C ASP A 67 1.11 24.53 -5.80
N ASN A 68 2.04 24.02 -4.99
CA ASN A 68 2.97 22.97 -5.38
C ASN A 68 2.31 21.59 -5.59
N LEU A 69 1.10 21.37 -5.08
CA LEU A 69 0.38 20.10 -5.20
C LEU A 69 -0.68 20.12 -6.30
N LYS A 70 -1.12 21.31 -6.77
CA LYS A 70 -2.24 21.47 -7.72
C LYS A 70 -2.06 20.76 -9.07
N ASN A 71 -0.83 20.46 -9.46
CA ASN A 71 -0.53 19.83 -10.75
C ASN A 71 -0.42 18.31 -10.66
N ASP A 72 -0.46 17.74 -9.46
CA ASP A 72 -0.35 16.30 -9.26
C ASP A 72 -1.67 15.59 -9.59
N SER A 73 -1.56 14.39 -10.14
CA SER A 73 -2.73 13.60 -10.53
C SER A 73 -3.47 12.99 -9.34
N ILE A 74 -2.69 12.60 -8.34
CA ILE A 74 -3.13 11.93 -7.11
C ILE A 74 -2.20 12.38 -5.97
N ILE A 75 -2.78 12.69 -4.81
CA ILE A 75 -2.09 13.16 -3.60
C ILE A 75 -2.60 12.34 -2.42
N PHE A 76 -1.70 11.84 -1.58
CA PHE A 76 -2.05 11.05 -0.41
C PHE A 76 -1.64 11.71 0.90
N LEU A 77 -2.53 11.66 1.89
CA LEU A 77 -2.17 11.84 3.30
C LEU A 77 -1.85 10.46 3.90
N LEU A 78 -0.56 10.25 4.20
CA LEU A 78 -0.12 9.09 4.99
C LEU A 78 -0.13 9.46 6.47
N THR A 79 -0.81 8.67 7.29
CA THR A 79 -0.98 8.98 8.71
C THR A 79 -0.83 7.76 9.61
N SER A 80 -0.27 7.98 10.80
CA SER A 80 -0.19 6.97 11.86
C SER A 80 -1.43 6.94 12.76
N LEU A 81 -2.39 7.85 12.54
CA LEU A 81 -3.68 7.84 13.21
C LEU A 81 -4.62 6.86 12.51
N ARG A 82 -5.36 6.08 13.29
CA ARG A 82 -6.37 5.17 12.73
C ARG A 82 -7.61 5.94 12.34
N PHE A 83 -8.30 5.43 11.33
CA PHE A 83 -9.62 5.91 10.98
C PHE A 83 -10.67 5.20 11.81
N ASP A 84 -11.66 5.95 12.30
CA ASP A 84 -12.89 5.43 12.88
C ASP A 84 -14.04 6.00 12.06
N ASP A 85 -14.82 5.13 11.42
CA ASP A 85 -15.95 5.51 10.58
C ASP A 85 -17.24 5.26 11.39
N PRO A 86 -17.79 6.28 12.09
CA PRO A 86 -18.96 6.10 12.93
C PRO A 86 -20.26 5.98 12.11
N VAL A 87 -20.23 6.35 10.82
CA VAL A 87 -21.42 6.42 9.96
C VAL A 87 -21.46 5.22 9.00
N GLY A 88 -20.32 4.71 8.57
CA GLY A 88 -20.17 3.60 7.63
C GLY A 88 -19.42 2.40 8.21
N ASN A 89 -19.77 1.20 7.76
CA ASN A 89 -18.88 0.05 7.85
C ASN A 89 -17.88 0.10 6.68
N GLY A 90 -17.11 1.19 6.57
CA GLY A 90 -16.20 1.45 5.46
C GLY A 90 -15.45 0.18 5.00
N ILE A 91 -15.56 -0.15 3.72
CA ILE A 91 -15.03 -1.42 3.15
C ILE A 91 -13.51 -1.47 3.33
N SER A 92 -12.81 -0.34 3.16
CA SER A 92 -11.38 -0.19 3.48
C SER A 92 -11.17 0.66 4.73
N LYS A 93 -11.07 0.00 5.88
CA LYS A 93 -10.94 0.67 7.20
C LYS A 93 -9.67 1.52 7.37
N ASN A 94 -8.68 1.33 6.52
CA ASN A 94 -7.36 1.94 6.62
C ASN A 94 -7.01 2.82 5.41
N GLY A 95 -7.95 3.06 4.50
CA GLY A 95 -7.73 3.96 3.38
C GLY A 95 -9.03 4.45 2.75
N TYR A 96 -9.04 5.71 2.32
CA TYR A 96 -10.25 6.38 1.82
C TYR A 96 -9.89 7.27 0.63
N SER A 97 -10.77 7.33 -0.36
CA SER A 97 -10.62 8.16 -1.55
C SER A 97 -11.95 8.35 -2.26
N TYR A 98 -12.03 9.32 -3.14
CA TYR A 98 -13.18 9.50 -4.02
C TYR A 98 -13.15 8.49 -5.18
N PHE A 99 -14.26 7.77 -5.39
CA PHE A 99 -14.40 6.88 -6.53
C PHE A 99 -14.27 7.66 -7.85
N ASN A 100 -13.46 7.17 -8.77
CA ASN A 100 -13.17 7.87 -10.04
C ASN A 100 -12.64 9.32 -9.84
N GLY A 101 -11.97 9.57 -8.71
CA GLY A 101 -11.49 10.89 -8.32
C GLY A 101 -10.17 11.31 -8.96
N ALA A 102 -9.44 10.40 -9.62
CA ALA A 102 -8.17 10.75 -10.26
C ALA A 102 -8.36 11.92 -11.25
N CYS A 103 -7.40 12.86 -11.29
CA CYS A 103 -7.48 14.09 -12.08
C CYS A 103 -8.60 15.09 -11.74
N SER A 104 -9.36 14.87 -10.67
CA SER A 104 -10.38 15.82 -10.20
C SER A 104 -10.25 16.02 -8.70
N LEU A 105 -10.84 15.13 -7.92
CA LEU A 105 -10.76 15.04 -6.47
C LEU A 105 -9.64 14.06 -6.07
N GLY A 106 -8.45 14.20 -6.67
CA GLY A 106 -7.37 13.21 -6.63
C GLY A 106 -6.68 13.12 -5.26
N VAL A 107 -7.42 13.14 -4.17
CA VAL A 107 -6.93 13.02 -2.81
C VAL A 107 -7.30 11.67 -2.22
N GLY A 108 -6.37 11.09 -1.46
CA GLY A 108 -6.58 9.84 -0.73
C GLY A 108 -5.97 9.89 0.66
N LEU A 109 -6.50 9.06 1.55
CA LEU A 109 -6.00 8.84 2.89
C LEU A 109 -5.49 7.39 2.98
N ALA A 110 -4.38 7.17 3.69
CA ALA A 110 -3.95 5.83 4.04
C ALA A 110 -3.28 5.81 5.42
N TYR A 111 -3.61 4.78 6.20
CA TYR A 111 -2.91 4.47 7.43
C TYR A 111 -1.54 3.88 7.08
N ASP A 112 -0.48 4.50 7.58
CA ASP A 112 0.86 3.97 7.50
C ASP A 112 1.69 4.38 8.72
N LEU A 113 2.39 3.39 9.30
CA LEU A 113 3.33 3.64 10.40
C LEU A 113 4.73 4.04 9.91
N GLY A 114 4.98 4.05 8.59
CA GLY A 114 6.27 4.36 7.97
C GLY A 114 7.36 3.29 8.15
N THR A 115 7.21 2.41 9.14
CA THR A 115 8.25 1.44 9.56
C THR A 115 8.05 0.04 8.99
N ARG A 116 6.89 -0.23 8.39
CA ARG A 116 6.45 -1.59 8.00
C ARG A 116 5.81 -1.69 6.62
N PHE A 117 5.71 -0.57 5.89
CA PHE A 117 5.03 -0.51 4.60
C PHE A 117 3.56 -1.00 4.67
N GLU A 118 2.91 -0.87 5.83
CA GLU A 118 1.52 -1.32 6.03
C GLU A 118 0.53 -0.52 5.17
N GLY A 119 0.86 0.73 4.86
CA GLY A 119 0.06 1.57 3.97
C GLY A 119 0.07 1.17 2.50
N VAL A 120 0.99 0.31 2.05
CA VAL A 120 1.16 -0.01 0.61
C VAL A 120 -0.13 -0.55 0.01
N ILE A 121 -0.73 -1.56 0.64
CA ILE A 121 -1.98 -2.17 0.15
C ILE A 121 -3.11 -1.14 0.14
N HIS A 122 -3.18 -0.28 1.17
CA HIS A 122 -4.22 0.73 1.29
C HIS A 122 -4.10 1.79 0.21
N VAL A 123 -2.90 2.28 -0.08
CA VAL A 123 -2.65 3.23 -1.16
C VAL A 123 -2.95 2.58 -2.52
N ALA A 124 -2.52 1.33 -2.76
CA ALA A 124 -2.82 0.61 -4.00
C ALA A 124 -4.33 0.46 -4.24
N GLN A 125 -5.08 0.06 -3.21
CA GLN A 125 -6.54 0.00 -3.24
C GLN A 125 -7.18 1.34 -3.57
N GLN A 126 -6.75 2.42 -2.89
CA GLN A 126 -7.31 3.74 -3.12
C GLN A 126 -6.95 4.29 -4.51
N ILE A 127 -5.77 4.02 -5.05
CA ILE A 127 -5.43 4.39 -6.43
C ILE A 127 -6.33 3.64 -7.42
N ALA A 128 -6.51 2.33 -7.27
CA ALA A 128 -7.42 1.57 -8.13
C ALA A 128 -8.85 2.11 -8.04
N HIS A 129 -9.34 2.44 -6.84
CA HIS A 129 -10.64 3.05 -6.60
C HIS A 129 -10.78 4.43 -7.28
N MET A 130 -9.76 5.28 -7.17
CA MET A 130 -9.70 6.58 -7.86
C MET A 130 -9.62 6.45 -9.38
N LEU A 131 -9.14 5.33 -9.90
CA LEU A 131 -9.13 4.98 -11.33
C LEU A 131 -10.42 4.24 -11.77
N GLY A 132 -11.43 4.16 -10.90
CA GLY A 132 -12.75 3.65 -11.23
C GLY A 132 -12.94 2.15 -10.95
N ALA A 133 -11.99 1.46 -10.30
CA ALA A 133 -12.17 0.08 -9.89
C ALA A 133 -13.17 -0.02 -8.72
N PRO A 134 -14.25 -0.81 -8.83
CA PRO A 134 -15.17 -1.03 -7.72
C PRO A 134 -14.53 -1.94 -6.66
N TRP A 135 -15.09 -1.92 -5.44
CA TRP A 135 -14.80 -2.95 -4.44
C TRP A 135 -15.29 -4.32 -4.91
N ASP A 136 -14.50 -5.37 -4.68
CA ASP A 136 -14.87 -6.75 -4.98
C ASP A 136 -15.86 -7.26 -3.93
N THR A 137 -17.12 -6.84 -4.04
CA THR A 137 -18.22 -7.22 -3.11
C THR A 137 -19.40 -7.88 -3.83
N THR A 138 -19.29 -8.11 -5.14
CA THR A 138 -20.37 -8.64 -5.98
C THR A 138 -20.25 -10.16 -6.15
N ASN A 139 -21.27 -10.80 -6.73
CA ASN A 139 -21.19 -12.23 -7.03
C ASN A 139 -20.12 -12.54 -8.10
N ASP A 140 -19.94 -11.64 -9.06
CA ASP A 140 -18.94 -11.79 -10.13
C ASP A 140 -17.51 -11.56 -9.60
N CYS A 141 -17.38 -10.70 -8.59
CA CYS A 141 -16.13 -10.36 -7.91
C CYS A 141 -16.34 -10.35 -6.39
N PRO A 142 -16.31 -11.54 -5.74
CA PRO A 142 -16.59 -11.66 -4.31
C PRO A 142 -15.41 -11.25 -3.42
N GLU A 143 -15.75 -10.81 -2.21
CA GLU A 143 -14.83 -10.29 -1.18
C GLU A 143 -13.79 -11.32 -0.70
N SER A 144 -13.99 -12.61 -0.95
CA SER A 144 -13.09 -13.68 -0.53
C SER A 144 -11.98 -14.02 -1.53
N ASN A 145 -11.94 -13.39 -2.70
CA ASN A 145 -11.04 -13.78 -3.80
C ASN A 145 -9.56 -13.42 -3.60
N ARG A 146 -9.17 -12.82 -2.46
CA ARG A 146 -7.79 -12.34 -2.21
C ARG A 146 -7.28 -11.46 -3.36
N THR A 147 -8.16 -10.62 -3.90
CA THR A 147 -7.86 -9.66 -4.96
C THR A 147 -7.62 -8.27 -4.36
N LEU A 148 -6.97 -7.37 -5.11
CA LEU A 148 -6.62 -6.03 -4.61
C LEU A 148 -7.82 -5.30 -4.02
N MET A 149 -8.95 -5.31 -4.73
CA MET A 149 -10.17 -4.61 -4.33
C MET A 149 -11.08 -5.42 -3.39
N ALA A 150 -10.63 -6.57 -2.91
CA ALA A 150 -11.28 -7.30 -1.84
C ALA A 150 -10.79 -6.78 -0.47
N ALA A 151 -11.71 -6.36 0.40
CA ALA A 151 -11.39 -5.94 1.75
C ALA A 151 -12.38 -6.54 2.75
N PRO A 152 -11.92 -7.15 3.86
CA PRO A 152 -10.54 -7.20 4.34
C PRO A 152 -9.73 -8.33 3.66
N GLY A 153 -8.54 -8.03 3.14
CA GLY A 153 -7.76 -9.04 2.43
C GLY A 153 -6.27 -8.71 2.26
N THR A 154 -5.50 -9.75 1.97
CA THR A 154 -4.10 -9.67 1.55
C THR A 154 -4.03 -10.06 0.08
N PRO A 155 -3.94 -9.08 -0.83
CA PRO A 155 -4.21 -9.32 -2.23
C PRO A 155 -3.06 -10.03 -2.95
N HIS A 156 -3.41 -11.03 -3.76
CA HIS A 156 -2.49 -11.77 -4.61
C HIS A 156 -2.65 -11.45 -6.09
N SER A 157 -3.74 -10.81 -6.51
CA SER A 157 -3.98 -10.47 -7.91
C SER A 157 -4.99 -9.34 -8.04
N LEU A 158 -5.20 -8.86 -9.27
CA LEU A 158 -6.38 -8.08 -9.59
C LEU A 158 -7.55 -9.03 -9.86
N SER A 159 -8.78 -8.59 -9.57
CA SER A 159 -9.98 -9.27 -10.04
C SER A 159 -10.24 -8.91 -11.51
N ASN A 160 -11.02 -9.74 -12.20
CA ASN A 160 -11.54 -9.40 -13.54
C ASN A 160 -12.35 -8.09 -13.52
N CYS A 161 -13.10 -7.79 -12.46
CA CYS A 161 -13.81 -6.50 -12.33
C CYS A 161 -12.83 -5.32 -12.26
N THR A 162 -11.75 -5.46 -11.47
CA THR A 162 -10.73 -4.43 -11.35
C THR A 162 -10.03 -4.21 -12.69
N GLU A 163 -9.57 -5.27 -13.34
CA GLU A 163 -8.91 -5.18 -14.66
C GLU A 163 -9.82 -4.56 -15.72
N GLN A 164 -11.09 -4.97 -15.77
CA GLN A 164 -12.06 -4.45 -16.71
C GLN A 164 -12.35 -2.97 -16.45
N ALA A 165 -12.51 -2.57 -15.20
CA ALA A 165 -12.75 -1.17 -14.84
C ALA A 165 -11.56 -0.27 -15.23
N LEU A 166 -10.33 -0.67 -14.88
CA LEU A 166 -9.12 0.05 -15.27
C LEU A 166 -9.01 0.19 -16.80
N ARG A 167 -9.34 -0.87 -17.54
CA ARG A 167 -9.37 -0.86 -19.00
C ARG A 167 -10.43 0.09 -19.57
N MET A 168 -11.63 0.10 -19.00
CA MET A 168 -12.69 1.02 -19.40
C MET A 168 -12.26 2.47 -19.16
N THR A 169 -11.79 2.80 -17.96
CA THR A 169 -11.30 4.14 -17.61
C THR A 169 -10.21 4.59 -18.58
N TYR A 170 -9.23 3.72 -18.89
CA TYR A 170 -8.20 4.03 -19.87
C TYR A 170 -8.78 4.33 -21.26
N ASN A 171 -9.64 3.45 -21.78
CA ASN A 171 -10.23 3.60 -23.11
C ASN A 171 -11.10 4.88 -23.23
N GLU A 172 -11.80 5.25 -22.16
CA GLU A 172 -12.59 6.48 -22.11
C GLU A 172 -11.74 7.76 -22.17
N HIS A 173 -10.44 7.67 -21.84
CA HIS A 173 -9.54 8.80 -21.71
C HIS A 173 -8.37 8.79 -22.72
N VAL A 174 -8.21 7.74 -23.53
CA VAL A 174 -7.09 7.57 -24.48
C VAL A 174 -6.93 8.72 -25.49
N HIS A 175 -8.02 9.43 -25.81
CA HIS A 175 -8.02 10.57 -26.73
C HIS A 175 -8.32 11.91 -26.06
N LYS A 176 -8.29 11.96 -24.72
CA LYS A 176 -8.57 13.17 -23.94
C LYS A 176 -7.27 13.72 -23.35
N ASP A 177 -7.22 15.03 -23.15
CA ASP A 177 -6.18 15.67 -22.34
C ASP A 177 -6.51 15.45 -20.86
N VAL A 178 -5.90 14.42 -20.28
CA VAL A 178 -6.06 14.04 -18.87
C VAL A 178 -4.78 14.31 -18.10
N CYS A 179 -4.91 14.56 -16.79
CA CYS A 179 -3.79 15.04 -15.96
C CYS A 179 -2.58 14.09 -15.96
N TRP A 180 -2.80 12.77 -16.03
CA TRP A 180 -1.73 11.78 -16.07
C TRP A 180 -0.97 11.71 -17.40
N ASN A 181 -1.44 12.38 -18.46
CA ASN A 181 -0.68 12.51 -19.72
C ASN A 181 0.44 13.56 -19.66
N LYS A 182 0.50 14.36 -18.58
CA LYS A 182 1.41 15.50 -18.46
C LYS A 182 2.78 15.15 -17.87
N VAL A 183 2.98 13.92 -17.40
CA VAL A 183 4.27 13.49 -16.86
C VAL A 183 5.22 13.29 -18.05
N PRO A 184 6.36 14.02 -18.13
CA PRO A 184 7.39 13.72 -19.11
C PRO A 184 7.79 12.25 -18.96
N SER A 185 8.35 11.64 -20.00
CA SER A 185 8.99 10.32 -19.89
C SER A 185 10.17 10.40 -18.91
N ILE A 186 9.88 10.40 -17.60
CA ILE A 186 10.83 10.17 -16.54
C ILE A 186 11.32 8.76 -16.84
N GLY A 187 12.56 8.67 -17.32
CA GLY A 187 13.13 7.44 -17.82
C GLY A 187 12.83 6.31 -16.84
N SER A 188 12.31 5.20 -17.38
CA SER A 188 12.13 3.94 -16.68
C SER A 188 13.39 3.67 -15.86
N SER A 189 13.32 3.94 -14.55
CA SER A 189 14.41 3.54 -13.65
C SER A 189 14.31 2.03 -13.56
N SER A 190 15.23 1.34 -14.24
CA SER A 190 15.31 -0.11 -14.29
C SER A 190 15.70 -0.74 -12.95
N ASN A 191 16.03 0.07 -11.93
CA ASN A 191 16.35 -0.38 -10.58
C ASN A 191 15.29 0.11 -9.59
N ARG A 192 14.10 -0.49 -9.65
CA ARG A 192 13.07 -0.28 -8.63
C ARG A 192 13.36 -1.12 -7.40
N SER A 193 13.59 -0.45 -6.29
CA SER A 193 13.79 -1.07 -4.99
C SER A 193 12.46 -1.44 -4.34
N LEU A 194 12.40 -2.65 -3.77
CA LEU A 194 11.26 -3.18 -3.00
C LEU A 194 11.60 -3.22 -1.50
N PRO A 195 10.61 -3.35 -0.60
CA PRO A 195 10.82 -3.34 0.85
C PRO A 195 11.91 -4.29 1.35
N ALA A 196 12.10 -5.45 0.73
CA ALA A 196 13.17 -6.38 1.09
C ALA A 196 14.57 -5.74 1.06
N GLN A 197 14.83 -4.86 0.08
CA GLN A 197 16.10 -4.13 -0.01
C GLN A 197 16.27 -3.11 1.11
N TYR A 198 15.18 -2.46 1.55
CA TYR A 198 15.21 -1.56 2.70
C TYR A 198 15.60 -2.30 3.98
N PHE A 199 15.08 -3.52 4.16
CA PHE A 199 15.38 -4.37 5.31
C PHE A 199 16.71 -5.13 5.22
N GLU A 200 17.53 -4.89 4.19
CA GLU A 200 18.94 -5.34 4.20
C GLU A 200 19.78 -4.53 5.20
N THR A 201 19.43 -3.26 5.44
CA THR A 201 20.13 -2.37 6.38
C THR A 201 19.36 -2.14 7.67
N GLU A 202 18.05 -2.43 7.69
CA GLU A 202 17.16 -2.15 8.81
C GLU A 202 16.71 -3.43 9.53
N ASN A 203 16.52 -3.35 10.86
CA ASN A 203 16.06 -4.51 11.62
C ASN A 203 14.55 -4.71 11.47
N TYR A 204 14.16 -5.60 10.55
CA TYR A 204 12.76 -5.98 10.32
C TYR A 204 12.03 -6.41 11.60
N CYS A 205 12.61 -7.26 12.44
CA CYS A 205 11.95 -7.73 13.65
C CYS A 205 11.71 -6.60 14.67
N ALA A 206 12.62 -5.64 14.75
CA ALA A 206 12.44 -4.46 15.59
C ALA A 206 11.29 -3.57 15.10
N THR A 207 11.02 -3.53 13.79
CA THR A 207 9.84 -2.83 13.29
C THR A 207 8.56 -3.59 13.65
N ARG A 208 8.54 -4.94 13.62
CA ARG A 208 7.35 -5.78 13.86
C ARG A 208 6.93 -5.93 15.32
N HIS A 209 7.86 -5.91 16.29
CA HIS A 209 7.52 -6.07 17.70
C HIS A 209 8.49 -5.34 18.61
N LYS A 210 7.99 -4.72 19.69
CA LYS A 210 8.83 -3.97 20.65
C LYS A 210 9.88 -4.85 21.34
N ASN A 211 9.53 -6.10 21.62
CA ASN A 211 10.36 -7.00 22.45
C ASN A 211 10.93 -8.21 21.69
N ALA A 212 10.34 -8.55 20.53
CA ALA A 212 10.74 -9.72 19.75
C ALA A 212 11.56 -9.23 18.55
N VAL A 213 12.74 -8.67 18.85
CA VAL A 213 13.52 -7.87 17.91
C VAL A 213 14.62 -8.65 17.19
N TYR A 214 14.80 -9.93 17.52
CA TYR A 214 15.85 -10.77 16.93
C TYR A 214 15.26 -11.67 15.85
N GLN A 215 15.92 -11.80 14.71
CA GLN A 215 15.58 -12.89 13.79
C GLN A 215 15.84 -14.23 14.48
N CYS A 216 14.88 -15.15 14.40
CA CYS A 216 15.01 -16.44 15.05
C CYS A 216 16.21 -17.23 14.46
N PRO A 217 17.12 -17.75 15.31
CA PRO A 217 18.36 -18.37 14.88
C PRO A 217 18.14 -19.76 14.26
N ALA A 218 19.12 -20.26 13.50
CA ALA A 218 19.08 -21.59 12.93
C ALA A 218 18.83 -22.66 14.01
N GLY A 219 17.89 -23.57 13.75
CA GLY A 219 17.45 -24.59 14.71
C GLY A 219 16.24 -24.19 15.55
N HIS A 220 15.79 -22.92 15.51
CA HIS A 220 14.52 -22.51 16.11
C HIS A 220 13.32 -22.97 15.26
N PRO A 221 12.16 -23.36 15.84
CA PRO A 221 10.98 -23.81 15.08
C PRO A 221 10.41 -22.79 14.08
N TYR A 222 10.68 -21.50 14.30
CA TYR A 222 10.29 -20.39 13.42
C TYR A 222 11.46 -19.83 12.62
N HIS A 223 12.58 -20.53 12.59
CA HIS A 223 13.66 -20.19 11.67
C HIS A 223 13.32 -20.71 10.28
N THR A 224 13.27 -19.81 9.31
CA THR A 224 13.02 -20.16 7.92
C THR A 224 14.34 -20.55 7.26
N LYS A 225 14.60 -21.85 7.13
CA LYS A 225 15.74 -22.40 6.37
C LYS A 225 15.24 -22.71 4.96
N ASN A 226 15.48 -21.79 4.03
CA ASN A 226 14.91 -21.74 2.68
C ASN A 226 13.43 -21.32 2.67
N THR A 227 13.16 -20.20 2.00
CA THR A 227 11.92 -19.42 1.92
C THR A 227 10.83 -20.13 1.12
N THR A 228 10.30 -21.24 1.64
CA THR A 228 9.17 -21.98 1.04
C THR A 228 7.81 -21.58 1.61
N PRO A 229 7.75 -20.83 2.72
CA PRO A 229 6.63 -19.92 2.86
C PRO A 229 7.11 -18.52 3.26
N CYS A 230 6.54 -17.49 2.63
CA CYS A 230 6.88 -16.06 2.75
C CYS A 230 6.66 -15.47 4.15
N TRP A 231 7.28 -16.06 5.16
CA TRP A 231 7.28 -15.62 6.54
C TRP A 231 8.65 -15.84 7.19
N MET A 232 8.93 -15.04 8.22
CA MET A 232 10.09 -15.17 9.08
C MET A 232 9.71 -15.10 10.55
N GLY A 233 10.50 -15.78 11.38
CA GLY A 233 10.38 -15.73 12.83
C GLY A 233 11.13 -14.56 13.44
N CYS A 234 10.47 -13.83 14.34
CA CYS A 234 11.05 -12.83 15.21
C CYS A 234 10.95 -13.30 16.68
N CYS A 235 12.09 -13.37 17.35
CA CYS A 235 12.31 -13.98 18.65
C CYS A 235 12.62 -12.92 19.72
N PHE A 236 12.24 -13.22 20.97
CA PHE A 236 12.51 -12.36 22.14
C PHE A 236 13.99 -12.38 22.57
N ASN A 237 14.74 -13.39 22.10
CA ASN A 237 16.18 -13.51 22.30
C ASN A 237 16.79 -14.28 21.11
N ASN A 238 18.11 -14.24 20.95
CA ASN A 238 18.84 -14.89 19.86
C ASN A 238 19.13 -16.39 20.08
N THR A 239 18.42 -17.05 21.00
CA THR A 239 18.63 -18.46 21.35
C THR A 239 17.59 -19.37 20.71
N THR A 240 17.94 -20.64 20.45
CA THR A 240 17.05 -21.60 19.77
C THR A 240 15.81 -22.00 20.57
N ASN A 241 15.77 -21.70 21.87
CA ASN A 241 14.67 -22.03 22.77
C ASN A 241 13.83 -20.80 23.15
N ALA A 242 14.21 -19.60 22.68
CA ALA A 242 13.47 -18.39 22.97
C ALA A 242 12.07 -18.46 22.37
N PRO A 243 11.03 -17.92 23.02
CA PRO A 243 9.75 -17.72 22.36
C PRO A 243 9.94 -16.84 21.10
N GLY A 244 9.07 -17.05 20.12
CA GLY A 244 9.05 -16.25 18.89
C GLY A 244 7.65 -16.03 18.34
N LEU A 245 7.55 -15.14 17.37
CA LEU A 245 6.37 -14.78 16.62
C LEU A 245 6.68 -14.92 15.13
N ARG A 246 5.67 -15.24 14.32
CA ARG A 246 5.81 -15.30 12.87
C ARG A 246 5.23 -14.04 12.24
N TYR A 247 5.96 -13.49 11.28
CA TYR A 247 5.52 -12.38 10.46
C TYR A 247 5.78 -12.70 9.00
N GLU A 248 4.96 -12.16 8.10
CA GLU A 248 5.24 -12.16 6.67
C GLU A 248 6.58 -11.49 6.40
N VAL A 249 7.28 -11.91 5.35
CA VAL A 249 8.52 -11.22 4.94
C VAL A 249 8.19 -9.98 4.11
N PRO A 250 9.07 -8.96 4.09
CA PRO A 250 8.90 -7.82 3.19
C PRO A 250 8.79 -8.23 1.73
N ASP A 251 8.02 -7.46 0.96
CA ASP A 251 7.87 -7.67 -0.48
C ASP A 251 9.23 -7.55 -1.19
N GLY A 252 9.46 -8.43 -2.15
CA GLY A 252 10.75 -8.60 -2.83
C GLY A 252 11.71 -9.58 -2.15
N THR A 253 11.35 -10.18 -1.01
CA THR A 253 12.20 -11.20 -0.36
C THR A 253 12.30 -12.44 -1.26
N PRO A 254 13.50 -12.93 -1.60
CA PRO A 254 13.65 -14.12 -2.45
C PRO A 254 13.01 -15.36 -1.82
N CYS A 255 12.19 -16.09 -2.59
CA CYS A 255 11.67 -17.41 -2.26
C CYS A 255 12.27 -18.49 -3.18
N GLU A 256 12.66 -19.61 -2.57
CA GLU A 256 13.34 -20.76 -3.21
C GLU A 256 14.80 -20.53 -3.68
N SER A 257 15.49 -21.65 -4.00
CA SER A 257 16.88 -21.66 -4.50
C SER A 257 17.02 -21.15 -5.95
N GLU A 258 15.90 -20.98 -6.66
CA GLU A 258 15.89 -20.32 -7.95
C GLU A 258 15.72 -18.80 -7.75
N LYS A 259 16.75 -18.04 -8.14
CA LYS A 259 16.92 -16.58 -7.89
C LYS A 259 15.85 -15.67 -8.50
N ASN A 260 14.76 -16.20 -9.03
CA ASN A 260 13.79 -15.48 -9.84
C ASN A 260 12.40 -15.38 -9.21
N VAL A 261 12.17 -16.00 -8.06
CA VAL A 261 10.89 -16.04 -7.37
C VAL A 261 10.96 -15.18 -6.11
N HIS A 262 10.06 -14.21 -5.97
CA HIS A 262 10.03 -13.29 -4.82
C HIS A 262 8.66 -13.29 -4.13
N CYS A 263 8.70 -13.11 -2.81
CA CYS A 263 7.53 -12.95 -1.97
C CYS A 263 6.91 -11.59 -2.23
N LEU A 264 5.61 -11.58 -2.50
CA LEU A 264 4.74 -10.42 -2.51
C LEU A 264 3.51 -10.74 -1.67
N GLY A 265 2.99 -9.76 -0.92
CA GLY A 265 1.62 -9.73 -0.39
C GLY A 265 0.99 -11.09 -0.18
N VAL A 266 1.47 -11.79 0.86
CA VAL A 266 1.02 -13.12 1.30
C VAL A 266 1.24 -14.24 0.27
N GLY A 267 2.31 -15.02 0.44
CA GLY A 267 2.40 -16.38 -0.10
C GLY A 267 2.35 -16.56 -1.62
N SER A 268 2.35 -15.48 -2.40
CA SER A 268 2.40 -15.54 -3.86
C SER A 268 3.82 -15.30 -4.34
N THR A 269 4.26 -16.19 -5.22
CA THR A 269 5.54 -16.15 -5.90
C THR A 269 5.37 -15.38 -7.21
N VAL A 270 6.23 -14.38 -7.47
CA VAL A 270 6.27 -13.72 -8.78
C VAL A 270 7.60 -14.00 -9.46
N THR A 271 7.53 -14.37 -10.73
CA THR A 271 8.67 -14.63 -11.60
C THR A 271 9.23 -13.34 -12.18
N LYS A 272 10.53 -13.33 -12.47
CA LYS A 272 11.24 -12.16 -13.01
C LYS A 272 10.61 -11.58 -14.30
N GLU A 273 9.93 -12.40 -15.10
CA GLU A 273 9.26 -11.97 -16.35
C GLU A 273 8.13 -10.97 -16.14
N ASP A 274 7.53 -10.88 -14.95
CA ASP A 274 6.42 -9.95 -14.65
C ASP A 274 6.89 -8.54 -14.23
N ARG A 275 8.21 -8.31 -14.11
CA ARG A 275 8.81 -7.03 -13.66
C ARG A 275 9.34 -6.12 -14.78
N ASP A 276 9.43 -6.63 -16.01
CA ASP A 276 9.92 -5.89 -17.18
C ASP A 276 8.76 -5.28 -18.01
#